data_AF-W1X4C7-F1
#
_entry.id   AF-W1X4C7-F1
#
_cell.length_a   1.000
_cell.length_b   1.000
_cell.length_c   1.000
_cell.angle_alpha   90.00
_cell.angle_beta   90.00
_cell.angle_gamma   90.00
#
_symmetry.space_group_name_H-M   'P 1'
#
loop_
_entity.id
_entity.type
_entity.pdbx_description
1 polymer ?
#
loop_
_entity_poly.entity_id
_entity_poly.type
_entity_poly.pdbx_seq_one_letter_code
_entity_poly.pdbx_strand_id
1 'polypeptide(L)'
;LQNILVDEDNQVLEDIDGVLVEKEEKVLLHCPNGKIDGTYKIPESIEILGAGCFANSDNLTSIIIPENVKVIGDEVFSDCINLKKVVIPDSVEWIGYYAFDYCENLES
;
A
#
# COMPACT_ATOMS: atom_id res chain seq x y z
N LEU A 1 -8.32 -7.99 -10.18
CA LEU A 1 -7.36 -9.05 -9.79
C LEU A 1 -7.44 -9.24 -8.28
N GLN A 2 -7.35 -10.46 -7.75
CA GLN A 2 -7.41 -10.71 -6.30
C GLN A 2 -6.06 -11.06 -5.68
N ASN A 3 -5.14 -11.67 -6.44
CA ASN A 3 -3.81 -12.07 -5.95
C ASN A 3 -2.81 -12.02 -7.11
N ILE A 4 -1.55 -11.75 -6.79
CA ILE A 4 -0.38 -11.98 -7.65
C ILE A 4 0.42 -13.14 -7.07
N LEU A 5 0.91 -14.03 -7.92
CA LEU A 5 1.83 -15.09 -7.51
C LEU A 5 3.18 -14.83 -8.16
N VAL A 6 4.23 -14.83 -7.35
CA VAL A 6 5.61 -14.73 -7.82
C VAL A 6 6.30 -16.08 -7.63
N ASP A 7 7.05 -16.51 -8.64
CA ASP A 7 7.85 -17.73 -8.56
C ASP A 7 8.84 -17.65 -7.39
N GLU A 8 8.97 -18.72 -6.61
CA GLU A 8 9.85 -18.76 -5.44
C GLU A 8 11.34 -18.55 -5.79
N ASP A 9 11.73 -18.89 -7.02
CA ASP A 9 13.09 -18.70 -7.53
C ASP A 9 13.36 -17.25 -7.98
N ASN A 10 12.35 -16.37 -7.99
CA ASN A 10 12.53 -14.98 -8.39
C ASN A 10 13.45 -14.25 -7.39
N GLN A 11 14.59 -13.76 -7.86
CA GLN A 11 15.60 -13.17 -6.99
C GLN A 11 15.29 -11.74 -6.55
N VAL A 12 14.33 -11.06 -7.17
CA VAL A 12 14.04 -9.62 -6.97
C VAL A 12 12.67 -9.41 -6.35
N LEU A 13 11.68 -10.17 -6.79
CA LEU A 13 10.29 -10.00 -6.40
C LEU A 13 9.83 -11.18 -5.54
N GLU A 14 8.86 -10.91 -4.68
CA GLU A 14 8.05 -11.92 -4.01
C GLU A 14 6.59 -11.47 -3.98
N ASP A 15 5.69 -12.41 -3.69
CA ASP A 15 4.37 -12.07 -3.19
C ASP A 15 4.27 -12.36 -1.69
N ILE A 16 3.74 -11.39 -0.94
CA ILE A 16 3.37 -11.56 0.46
C ILE A 16 1.85 -11.65 0.51
N ASP A 17 1.34 -12.87 0.62
CA ASP A 17 -0.11 -13.15 0.59
C ASP A 17 -0.79 -12.52 -0.64
N GLY A 18 -0.20 -12.70 -1.82
CA GLY A 18 -0.79 -12.19 -3.06
C GLY A 18 -0.51 -10.71 -3.38
N VAL A 19 0.30 -10.02 -2.58
CA VAL A 19 0.72 -8.62 -2.80
C VAL A 19 2.15 -8.58 -3.31
N LEU A 20 2.39 -7.85 -4.40
CA LEU A 20 3.69 -7.80 -5.06
C LEU A 20 4.66 -6.89 -4.32
N VAL A 21 5.83 -7.44 -3.99
CA VAL A 21 6.87 -6.78 -3.20
C VAL A 21 8.23 -6.94 -3.87
N GLU A 22 9.05 -5.90 -3.79
CA GLU A 22 10.49 -5.95 -4.08
C GLU A 22 11.26 -6.26 -2.79
N LYS A 23 12.20 -7.20 -2.87
CA LYS A 23 12.85 -7.83 -1.70
C LYS A 23 13.90 -6.96 -1.03
N GLU A 24 14.79 -6.33 -1.80
CA GLU A 24 16.01 -5.70 -1.28
C GLU A 24 15.72 -4.34 -0.65
N GLU A 25 15.01 -3.49 -1.40
CA GLU A 25 14.55 -2.16 -1.01
C GLU A 25 13.20 -2.20 -0.26
N LYS A 26 12.63 -3.40 -0.09
CA LYS A 26 11.42 -3.65 0.73
C LYS A 26 10.23 -2.80 0.31
N VAL A 27 10.00 -2.76 -0.99
CA VAL A 27 8.98 -1.90 -1.61
C VAL A 27 7.70 -2.69 -1.84
N LEU A 28 6.59 -2.22 -1.30
CA LEU A 28 5.27 -2.70 -1.74
C LEU A 28 4.97 -2.05 -3.10
N LEU A 29 5.07 -2.86 -4.15
CA LEU A 29 4.91 -2.39 -5.53
C LEU A 29 3.46 -2.34 -5.96
N HIS A 30 2.67 -3.35 -5.59
CA HIS A 30 1.26 -3.41 -5.99
C HIS A 30 0.42 -4.31 -5.09
N CYS A 31 -0.68 -3.79 -4.55
CA CYS A 31 -1.75 -4.56 -3.95
C CYS A 31 -2.93 -4.68 -4.95
N PRO A 32 -3.37 -5.89 -5.31
CA PRO A 32 -4.51 -6.05 -6.22
C PRO A 32 -5.79 -5.45 -5.62
N ASN A 33 -6.51 -4.60 -6.37
CA ASN A 33 -7.70 -3.90 -5.86
C ASN A 33 -8.81 -4.84 -5.34
N GLY A 34 -8.89 -6.07 -5.87
CA GLY A 34 -9.83 -7.10 -5.42
C GLY A 34 -9.35 -7.93 -4.22
N LYS A 35 -8.13 -7.71 -3.73
CA LYS A 35 -7.55 -8.39 -2.56
C LYS A 35 -8.16 -7.88 -1.26
N ILE A 36 -8.44 -6.58 -1.20
CA ILE A 36 -8.83 -5.89 0.02
C ILE A 36 -10.36 -5.82 0.09
N ASP A 37 -10.91 -6.18 1.25
CA ASP A 37 -12.29 -5.92 1.62
C ASP A 37 -12.30 -5.43 3.07
N GLY A 38 -12.19 -4.11 3.26
CA GLY A 38 -12.14 -3.48 4.57
C GLY A 38 -10.75 -2.98 4.97
N THR A 39 -10.23 -3.45 6.11
CA THR A 39 -8.96 -2.99 6.67
C THR A 39 -7.79 -3.77 6.11
N TYR A 40 -6.75 -3.08 5.66
CA TYR A 40 -5.49 -3.71 5.25
C TYR A 40 -4.34 -3.30 6.17
N LYS A 41 -3.53 -4.28 6.59
CA LYS A 41 -2.32 -4.07 7.39
C LYS A 41 -1.11 -4.29 6.49
N ILE A 42 -0.27 -3.27 6.34
CA ILE A 42 0.99 -3.41 5.62
C ILE A 42 1.91 -4.38 6.37
N PRO A 43 2.60 -5.32 5.70
CA PRO A 43 3.57 -6.20 6.35
C PRO A 43 4.69 -5.41 7.03
N GLU A 44 5.12 -5.86 8.21
CA GLU A 44 6.17 -5.19 9.01
C GLU A 44 7.55 -5.14 8.30
N SER A 45 7.75 -5.97 7.27
CA SER A 45 8.99 -5.99 6.47
C SER A 45 9.09 -4.83 5.47
N ILE A 46 8.01 -4.09 5.21
CA ILE A 46 7.96 -3.04 4.20
C ILE A 46 8.48 -1.71 4.76
N GLU A 47 9.35 -1.05 3.99
CA GLU A 47 9.87 0.28 4.30
C GLU A 47 9.33 1.37 3.36
N ILE A 48 8.91 0.98 2.15
CA ILE A 48 8.45 1.91 1.10
C ILE A 48 7.11 1.45 0.53
N LEU A 49 6.12 2.34 0.53
CA LEU A 49 4.92 2.19 -0.29
C LEU A 49 5.19 2.79 -1.66
N GLY A 50 5.37 1.92 -2.67
CA GLY A 50 5.68 2.33 -4.04
C GLY A 50 4.55 3.14 -4.68
N ALA A 51 4.87 3.88 -5.73
CA ALA A 51 3.92 4.76 -6.40
C ALA A 51 2.66 4.00 -6.84
N GLY A 52 1.48 4.52 -6.48
CA GLY A 52 0.18 3.96 -6.84
C GLY A 52 -0.11 2.56 -6.30
N CYS A 53 0.62 2.07 -5.29
CA CYS A 53 0.53 0.66 -4.89
C CYS A 53 -0.81 0.23 -4.28
N PHE A 54 -1.65 1.19 -3.85
CA PHE A 54 -3.05 0.98 -3.46
C PHE A 54 -4.05 1.80 -4.31
N ALA A 55 -3.62 2.41 -5.42
CA ALA A 55 -4.49 3.29 -6.20
C ALA A 55 -5.75 2.56 -6.69
N ASN A 56 -6.90 3.25 -6.65
CA ASN A 56 -8.21 2.72 -7.02
C ASN A 56 -8.67 1.51 -6.16
N SER A 57 -8.20 1.39 -4.92
CA SER A 57 -8.64 0.34 -4.00
C SER A 57 -10.00 0.69 -3.36
N ASP A 58 -11.07 0.63 -4.15
CA ASP A 58 -12.42 1.04 -3.73
C ASP A 58 -12.95 0.29 -2.51
N ASN A 59 -12.47 -0.91 -2.21
CA ASN A 59 -12.91 -1.68 -1.05
C ASN A 59 -12.04 -1.45 0.21
N LEU A 60 -10.95 -0.68 0.10
CA LEU A 60 -10.12 -0.31 1.23
C LEU A 60 -10.84 0.74 2.07
N THR A 61 -11.10 0.43 3.35
CA THR A 61 -11.77 1.36 4.28
C THR A 61 -10.85 1.90 5.37
N SER A 62 -9.79 1.16 5.70
CA SER A 62 -8.76 1.59 6.64
C SER A 62 -7.41 0.97 6.29
N ILE A 63 -6.34 1.75 6.44
CA ILE A 63 -4.97 1.26 6.28
C ILE A 63 -4.22 1.36 7.62
N ILE A 64 -3.48 0.32 7.97
CA ILE A 64 -2.56 0.30 9.12
C ILE A 64 -1.13 0.28 8.59
N ILE A 65 -0.43 1.40 8.75
CA ILE A 65 0.96 1.59 8.32
C ILE A 65 1.87 1.35 9.55
N PRO A 66 2.81 0.39 9.50
CA PRO A 66 3.71 0.10 10.61
C PRO A 66 4.85 1.13 10.71
N GLU A 67 5.48 1.19 11.89
CA GLU A 67 6.59 2.10 12.22
C GLU A 67 7.87 1.89 11.40
N ASN A 68 7.93 0.86 10.56
CA ASN A 68 9.07 0.64 9.67
C ASN A 68 8.94 1.42 8.35
N VAL A 69 7.73 1.87 7.99
CA VAL A 69 7.51 2.60 6.73
C VAL A 69 8.10 4.00 6.84
N LYS A 70 8.96 4.32 5.87
CA LYS A 70 9.67 5.60 5.73
C LYS A 70 9.09 6.48 4.64
N VAL A 71 8.58 5.86 3.57
CA VAL A 71 8.12 6.57 2.38
C VAL A 71 6.73 6.11 1.99
N ILE A 72 5.83 7.09 1.86
CA ILE A 72 4.57 6.95 1.14
C ILE A 72 4.78 7.61 -0.22
N GLY A 73 4.87 6.82 -1.29
CA GLY A 73 5.13 7.31 -2.65
C GLY A 73 4.01 8.16 -3.25
N ASP A 74 4.19 8.54 -4.51
CA ASP A 74 3.20 9.31 -5.27
C ASP A 74 1.94 8.46 -5.50
N GLU A 75 0.76 9.09 -5.42
CA GLU A 75 -0.53 8.49 -5.77
C GLU A 75 -0.89 7.18 -5.02
N VAL A 76 -0.19 6.85 -3.91
CA VAL A 76 -0.32 5.55 -3.21
C VAL A 76 -1.78 5.18 -2.94
N PHE A 77 -2.58 6.12 -2.43
CA PHE A 77 -4.00 5.95 -2.16
C PHE A 77 -4.89 6.76 -3.10
N SER A 78 -4.39 7.18 -4.27
CA SER A 78 -5.22 7.92 -5.24
C SER A 78 -6.48 7.13 -5.56
N ASP A 79 -7.61 7.83 -5.58
CA ASP A 79 -8.93 7.26 -5.91
C ASP A 79 -9.37 6.13 -4.96
N CYS A 80 -8.84 6.06 -3.74
CA CYS A 80 -9.38 5.17 -2.69
C CYS A 80 -10.68 5.76 -2.11
N ILE A 81 -11.75 5.76 -2.89
CA ILE A 81 -12.97 6.52 -2.59
C ILE A 81 -13.64 6.13 -1.26
N ASN A 82 -13.48 4.89 -0.78
CA ASN A 82 -14.07 4.43 0.49
C ASN A 82 -13.09 4.41 1.66
N LEU A 83 -11.84 4.88 1.47
CA LEU A 83 -10.86 4.97 2.55
C LEU A 83 -11.30 6.02 3.55
N LYS A 84 -11.57 5.59 4.79
CA LYS A 84 -12.07 6.47 5.87
C LYS A 84 -11.00 6.85 6.87
N LYS A 85 -10.04 5.94 7.10
CA LYS A 85 -9.05 6.08 8.16
C LYS A 85 -7.66 5.67 7.71
N VAL A 86 -6.72 6.57 7.95
CA VAL A 86 -5.29 6.35 7.79
C VAL A 86 -4.61 6.83 9.07
N VAL A 87 -3.72 6.02 9.63
CA VAL A 87 -2.84 6.45 10.71
C VAL A 87 -1.43 6.49 10.14
N ILE A 88 -0.85 7.69 10.06
CA ILE A 88 0.52 7.90 9.61
C ILE A 88 1.44 7.81 10.84
N PRO A 89 2.35 6.82 10.92
CA PRO A 89 3.29 6.72 12.03
C PRO A 89 4.36 7.81 11.97
N ASP A 90 4.99 8.11 13.11
CA ASP A 90 6.07 9.12 13.22
C ASP A 90 7.31 8.75 12.40
N SER A 91 7.42 7.48 12.00
CA SER A 91 8.49 6.98 11.15
C SER A 91 8.46 7.48 9.72
N VAL A 92 7.33 8.01 9.23
CA VAL A 92 7.17 8.45 7.84
C VAL A 92 7.91 9.77 7.63
N GLU A 93 8.90 9.72 6.73
CA GLU A 93 9.81 10.83 6.44
C GLU A 93 9.39 11.57 5.16
N TRP A 94 8.68 10.90 4.25
CA TRP A 94 8.24 11.47 2.97
C TRP A 94 6.84 10.99 2.59
N ILE A 95 6.01 11.93 2.11
CA ILE A 95 4.71 11.67 1.48
C ILE A 95 4.73 12.30 0.10
N GLY A 96 4.51 11.46 -0.92
CA GLY A 96 4.53 11.83 -2.32
C GLY A 96 3.37 12.72 -2.75
N TYR A 97 3.47 13.20 -3.98
CA TYR A 97 2.43 14.00 -4.60
C TYR A 97 1.16 13.16 -4.77
N TYR A 98 0.01 13.79 -4.54
CA TYR A 98 -1.30 13.17 -4.75
C TYR A 98 -1.51 11.85 -3.98
N ALA A 99 -0.74 11.60 -2.92
CA ALA A 99 -0.78 10.32 -2.18
C ALA A 99 -2.19 9.98 -1.64
N PHE A 100 -3.05 10.98 -1.42
CA PHE A 100 -4.44 10.84 -0.98
C PHE A 100 -5.42 11.56 -1.91
N ASP A 101 -5.07 11.74 -3.19
CA ASP A 101 -5.97 12.42 -4.13
C ASP A 101 -7.25 11.61 -4.33
N TYR A 102 -8.38 12.30 -4.53
CA TYR A 102 -9.71 11.69 -4.66
C TYR A 102 -10.12 10.68 -3.55
N CYS A 103 -9.54 10.78 -2.35
CA CYS A 103 -9.99 10.05 -1.16
C CYS A 103 -11.24 10.69 -0.54
N GLU A 104 -12.39 10.60 -1.21
CA GLU A 104 -13.60 11.38 -0.90
C GLU A 104 -14.17 11.16 0.51
N ASN A 105 -14.00 9.96 1.08
CA ASN A 105 -14.52 9.60 2.41
C ASN A 105 -13.46 9.65 3.52
N LEU A 106 -12.25 10.16 3.25
CA LEU A 106 -11.20 10.24 4.25
C LEU A 106 -11.57 11.27 5.32
N GLU A 107 -11.73 10.79 6.55
CA GLU A 107 -12.12 11.62 7.69
C GLU A 107 -10.92 12.43 8.20
N SER A 108 -11.16 13.67 8.63
CA SER A 108 -10.19 14.57 9.27
C SER A 108 -10.06 14.32 10.78
#